data_AF-A0A0M2UUL4-F1
#
_entry.id   AF-A0A0M2UUL4-F1
#
_cell.length_a   1.000
_cell.length_b   1.000
_cell.length_c   1.000
_cell.angle_alpha   90.00
_cell.angle_beta   90.00
_cell.angle_gamma   90.00
#
_symmetry.space_group_name_H-M   'P 1'
#
loop_
_entity.id
_entity.type
_entity.pdbx_description
1 polymer ?
#
loop_
_entity_poly.entity_id
_entity_poly.type
_entity_poly.pdbx_seq_one_letter_code
_entity_poly.pdbx_strand_id
1 'polypeptide(L)' 'MEKLKPVTWQEFVSRMKELGFEGPFFGGKHPKMKKGTQTVIIPNKHESEIGIGFLTRLLRQAEITKDEWLNK' A
#
# COMPACT_ATOMS: atom_id res chain seq x y z
N MET A 1 -15.13 -9.04 12.52
CA MET A 1 -14.35 -8.76 11.30
C MET A 1 -14.06 -7.27 11.28
N GLU A 2 -12.79 -6.91 11.42
CA GLU A 2 -12.39 -5.50 11.36
C GLU A 2 -12.60 -4.96 9.95
N LYS A 3 -13.03 -3.70 9.86
CA LYS A 3 -13.32 -3.04 8.59
C LYS A 3 -12.09 -2.28 8.12
N LEU A 4 -11.78 -2.37 6.83
CA LEU A 4 -10.81 -1.47 6.21
C LEU A 4 -11.28 -0.02 6.38
N LYS A 5 -10.37 0.83 6.81
CA LYS A 5 -10.55 2.29 6.90
C LYS A 5 -9.73 2.95 5.81
N PRO A 6 -10.13 4.14 5.33
CA PRO A 6 -9.23 4.96 4.54
C PRO A 6 -7.95 5.22 5.35
N VAL A 7 -6.82 5.28 4.67
CA VAL A 7 -5.50 5.51 5.28
C VAL A 7 -4.79 6.63 4.55
N THR A 8 -3.95 7.37 5.25
CA THR A 8 -3.09 8.35 4.59
C THR A 8 -2.03 7.64 3.73
N TRP A 9 -1.48 8.35 2.73
CA TRP A 9 -0.38 7.82 1.93
C TRP A 9 0.81 7.39 2.80
N GLN A 10 1.11 8.17 3.85
CA GLN A 10 2.22 7.87 4.77
C GLN A 10 1.95 6.61 5.60
N GLU A 11 0.74 6.44 6.13
CA GLU A 11 0.35 5.22 6.83
C GLU A 11 0.43 4.01 5.91
N PHE A 12 -0.04 4.14 4.67
CA PHE A 12 0.03 3.06 3.71
C PHE A 12 1.48 2.62 3.46
N VAL A 13 2.37 3.57 3.19
CA VAL A 13 3.79 3.28 2.97
C VAL A 13 4.45 2.68 4.21
N SER A 14 4.13 3.17 5.41
CA SER A 14 4.67 2.64 6.66
C SER A 14 4.29 1.17 6.86
N ARG A 15 3.00 0.85 6.75
CA ARG A 15 2.52 -0.52 6.92
C ARG A 15 3.04 -1.48 5.84
N MET A 16 3.15 -1.00 4.61
CA MET A 16 3.77 -1.78 3.54
C MET A 16 5.22 -2.14 3.88
N LYS A 17 6.00 -1.21 4.48
CA LYS A 17 7.36 -1.52 4.97
C LYS A 17 7.36 -2.56 6.08
N GLU A 18 6.42 -2.50 7.02
CA GLU A 18 6.26 -3.49 8.09
C GLU A 18 5.84 -4.88 7.58
N LEU A 19 5.21 -4.91 6.40
CA LEU A 19 4.88 -6.12 5.65
C LEU A 19 6.06 -6.61 4.78
N GLY A 20 7.20 -5.94 4.82
CA GLY A 20 8.42 -6.31 4.11
C GLY A 20 8.55 -5.74 2.70
N PHE A 21 7.78 -4.70 2.35
CA PHE A 21 7.99 -3.98 1.09
C PHE A 21 9.08 -2.91 1.22
N GLU A 22 9.90 -2.81 0.18
CA GLU A 22 10.96 -1.83 0.01
C GLU A 22 10.48 -0.65 -0.84
N GLY A 23 11.12 0.52 -0.65
CA GLY A 23 10.80 1.77 -1.33
C GLY A 23 10.16 2.81 -0.39
N PRO A 24 9.35 3.74 -0.90
CA PRO A 24 8.89 3.86 -2.28
C PRO A 24 9.99 4.36 -3.23
N PHE A 25 10.08 3.71 -4.39
CA PHE A 25 11.00 4.09 -5.47
C PHE A 25 10.34 5.10 -6.39
N PHE A 26 10.92 6.29 -6.47
CA PHE A 26 10.48 7.37 -7.35
C PHE A 26 11.30 7.33 -8.65
N GLY A 27 10.63 7.20 -9.79
CA GLY A 27 11.31 7.11 -11.09
C GLY A 27 10.37 7.24 -12.29
N GLY A 28 9.18 7.82 -12.09
CA GLY A 28 8.13 7.95 -13.09
C GLY A 28 6.91 8.67 -12.52
N LYS A 29 5.77 8.58 -13.24
CA LYS A 29 4.52 9.29 -12.88
C LYS A 29 3.92 8.85 -11.53
N HIS A 30 4.17 7.62 -11.10
CA HIS A 30 3.70 7.07 -9.82
C HIS A 30 4.85 6.30 -9.12
N PRO A 31 5.03 6.45 -7.80
CA PRO A 31 6.00 5.66 -7.06
C PRO A 31 5.62 4.18 -7.04
N LYS A 32 6.61 3.33 -6.78
CA LYS A 32 6.41 1.89 -6.66
C LYS A 32 7.07 1.34 -5.41
N MET A 33 6.47 0.32 -4.80
CA MET A 33 7.05 -0.47 -3.71
C MET A 33 7.27 -1.90 -4.20
N LYS A 34 8.29 -2.58 -3.67
CA LYS A 34 8.68 -3.93 -4.11
C LYS A 34 8.84 -4.87 -2.93
N LYS A 35 8.51 -6.15 -3.11
CA LYS A 35 8.79 -7.22 -2.14
C LYS A 35 9.16 -8.48 -2.93
N GLY A 36 10.45 -8.77 -3.04
CA GLY A 36 10.94 -9.85 -3.91
C GLY A 36 10.53 -9.64 -5.37
N THR A 37 9.69 -10.53 -5.90
CA THR A 37 9.14 -10.45 -7.27
C THR A 37 7.88 -9.58 -7.37
N GLN A 38 7.25 -9.24 -6.25
CA GLN A 38 6.03 -8.42 -6.23
C GLN A 38 6.39 -6.95 -6.37
N THR A 39 5.64 -6.22 -7.20
CA THR A 39 5.76 -4.77 -7.36
C THR A 39 4.38 -4.14 -7.33
N VAL A 40 4.19 -3.15 -6.46
CA VAL A 40 2.94 -2.41 -6.29
C VAL A 40 3.17 -0.97 -6.70
N ILE A 41 2.35 -0.47 -7.63
CA ILE A 41 2.37 0.94 -8.02
C ILE A 41 1.44 1.68 -7.07
N ILE A 42 1.96 2.71 -6.40
CA ILE A 42 1.25 3.43 -5.35
C ILE A 42 0.88 4.85 -5.83
N PRO A 43 -0.15 5.48 -5.26
CA PRO A 43 -0.49 6.87 -5.57
C PRO A 43 0.69 7.81 -5.34
N ASN A 44 0.61 9.01 -5.92
CA ASN A 44 1.62 10.03 -5.66
C ASN A 44 1.49 10.54 -4.22
N LYS A 45 2.61 11.00 -3.63
CA LYS A 45 2.62 11.54 -2.26
C LYS A 45 1.64 12.72 -2.06
N HIS A 46 1.28 13.43 -3.13
CA HIS A 46 0.32 14.53 -3.09
C HIS A 46 -1.13 14.07 -2.88
N GLU A 47 -1.44 12.79 -3.07
CA GLU A 47 -2.75 12.23 -2.74
C GLU A 47 -2.78 11.92 -1.24
N SER A 48 -3.47 12.76 -0.48
CA SER A 48 -3.45 12.71 0.99
C SER A 48 -4.09 11.45 1.59
N GLU A 49 -5.16 10.93 0.98
CA GLU A 49 -5.93 9.81 1.51
C GLU A 49 -6.17 8.73 0.44
N ILE A 50 -5.95 7.48 0.82
CA ILE A 50 -6.26 6.29 0.04
C ILE A 50 -7.61 5.75 0.50
N GLY A 51 -8.65 5.99 -0.29
CA GLY A 51 -9.98 5.46 -0.03
C GLY A 51 -10.02 3.93 -0.06
N ILE A 52 -10.97 3.33 0.68
CA ILE A 52 -11.08 1.87 0.88
C ILE A 52 -11.10 1.09 -0.44
N GLY A 53 -11.79 1.61 -1.47
CA GLY A 53 -11.86 0.96 -2.77
C GLY A 53 -10.50 0.87 -3.48
N PHE A 54 -9.69 1.92 -3.38
CA PHE A 54 -8.35 1.93 -3.96
C PHE A 54 -7.37 1.13 -3.11
N LEU A 55 -7.43 1.26 -1.78
CA LEU A 55 -6.68 0.44 -0.84
C LEU A 55 -6.89 -1.05 -1.12
N THR A 56 -8.13 -1.49 -1.29
CA THR A 56 -8.45 -2.90 -1.58
C THR A 56 -7.80 -3.39 -2.88
N ARG A 57 -7.73 -2.53 -3.91
CA ARG A 57 -7.06 -2.86 -5.18
C ARG A 57 -5.55 -2.98 -4.99
N LEU A 58 -4.93 -2.05 -4.26
CA LEU A 58 -3.51 -2.07 -3.95
C LEU A 58 -3.12 -3.32 -3.16
N LEU A 59 -3.87 -3.67 -2.11
CA LEU A 59 -3.64 -4.88 -1.31
C LEU A 59 -3.74 -6.15 -2.15
N ARG A 60 -4.74 -6.22 -3.05
CA ARG A 60 -4.89 -7.35 -3.97
C ARG A 60 -3.72 -7.47 -4.95
N GLN A 61 -3.21 -6.35 -5.46
CA GLN A 61 -2.01 -6.35 -6.33
C GLN A 61 -0.75 -6.74 -5.57
N ALA A 62 -0.70 -6.42 -4.27
CA ALA A 62 0.38 -6.78 -3.36
C ALA A 62 0.28 -8.23 -2.85
N GLU A 63 -0.79 -8.95 -3.21
CA GLU A 63 -1.15 -10.26 -2.63
C GLU A 63 -1.24 -10.25 -1.10
N ILE A 64 -1.61 -9.11 -0.52
CA ILE A 64 -1.81 -8.93 0.92
C ILE A 64 -3.30 -9.14 1.22
N THR A 65 -3.59 -10.05 2.14
CA THR A 65 -4.96 -10.26 2.59
C THR A 65 -5.42 -9.12 3.50
N LYS A 66 -6.74 -8.91 3.61
CA LYS A 66 -7.29 -7.92 4.56
C LYS A 66 -6.90 -8.23 6.00
N ASP A 67 -6.82 -9.52 6.32
CA ASP A 67 -6.45 -9.99 7.65
C ASP A 67 -4.99 -9.65 7.97
N GLU A 68 -4.06 -9.93 7.04
CA GLU A 68 -2.66 -9.50 7.16
C GLU A 68 -2.51 -7.99 7.28
N TRP A 69 -3.36 -7.21 6.62
CA TRP A 69 -3.34 -5.75 6.72
C TRP A 69 -3.83 -5.22 8.07
N LEU A 70 -4.76 -5.94 8.72
CA LEU A 70 -5.39 -5.53 9.98
C LEU A 70 -4.62 -6.05 11.20
N ASN A 71 -3.93 -7.19 11.07
CA ASN A 71 -3.06 -7.77 12.10
C ASN A 71 -1.65 -7.14 12.16
N LYS A 72 -1.49 -5.92 11.64
CA LYS A 72 -0.22 -5.19 11.52
C LYS A 72 -0.30 -3.81 12.16
#